data_AF-A0A7Z8VIA9-F1
#
_entry.id   AF-A0A7Z8VIA9-F1
#
_cell.length_a   1.000
_cell.length_b   1.000
_cell.length_c   1.000
_cell.angle_alpha   90.00
_cell.angle_beta   90.00
_cell.angle_gamma   90.00
#
_symmetry.space_group_name_H-M   'P 1'
#
loop_
_entity.id
_entity.type
_entity.pdbx_description
1 polymer ?
#
loop_
_entity_poly.entity_id
_entity_poly.type
_entity_poly.pdbx_seq_one_letter_code
_entity_poly.pdbx_strand_id
1 'polypeptide(L)' 'MGAEKVSADERFLAALHSGLPDCSGIAIGLDRILMIISETDKIDDVLAFPIKNA' A
#
# COMPACT_ATOMS: atom_id res chain seq x y z
N MET A 1 7.30 -17.06 -14.38
CA MET A 1 6.24 -17.26 -13.37
C MET A 1 5.20 -16.17 -13.59
N GLY A 2 3.93 -16.51 -13.76
CA GLY A 2 2.84 -15.53 -13.88
C GLY A 2 2.25 -15.23 -12.51
N ALA A 3 1.70 -14.03 -12.32
CA ALA A 3 0.99 -13.68 -11.09
C ALA A 3 -0.27 -14.54 -10.93
N GLU A 4 -0.65 -14.84 -9.69
CA GLU A 4 -1.94 -15.46 -9.41
C GLU A 4 -3.09 -14.57 -9.86
N LYS A 5 -4.16 -15.21 -10.33
CA LYS A 5 -5.35 -14.50 -10.78
C LYS A 5 -6.13 -14.02 -9.56
N VAL A 6 -6.26 -12.71 -9.42
CA VAL A 6 -7.10 -12.08 -8.39
C VAL A 6 -8.56 -12.10 -8.87
N SER A 7 -9.49 -12.50 -8.00
CA SER A 7 -10.93 -12.43 -8.29
C SER A 7 -11.40 -10.97 -8.29
N ALA A 8 -12.37 -10.64 -9.14
CA ALA A 8 -12.93 -9.29 -9.16
C ALA A 8 -13.66 -8.98 -7.84
N ASP A 9 -13.56 -7.74 -7.36
CA ASP A 9 -14.32 -7.24 -6.21
C ASP A 9 -15.66 -6.66 -6.67
N GLU A 10 -16.74 -7.42 -6.46
CA GLU A 10 -18.10 -7.03 -6.85
C GLU A 10 -18.58 -5.73 -6.19
N ARG A 11 -18.10 -5.40 -4.99
CA ARG A 11 -18.46 -4.15 -4.30
C ARG A 11 -17.78 -2.96 -4.96
N PHE A 12 -16.51 -3.12 -5.34
CA PHE A 12 -15.79 -2.10 -6.09
C PHE A 12 -16.44 -1.85 -7.45
N LEU A 13 -16.81 -2.91 -8.18
CA LEU A 13 -17.51 -2.78 -9.47
C LEU A 13 -18.88 -2.10 -9.33
N ALA A 14 -19.66 -2.47 -8.31
CA ALA A 14 -20.93 -1.81 -8.02
C ALA A 14 -20.75 -0.31 -7.71
N ALA A 15 -19.70 0.07 -6.98
CA ALA A 15 -19.38 1.47 -6.70
C ALA A 15 -19.02 2.24 -7.99
N LEU A 16 -18.23 1.65 -8.89
CA LEU A 16 -17.93 2.25 -10.20
C LEU A 16 -19.19 2.49 -11.02
N HIS A 17 -20.11 1.52 -11.06
CA HIS A 17 -21.40 1.68 -11.75
C HIS A 17 -22.30 2.75 -11.14
N SER A 18 -22.22 2.95 -9.81
CA SER A 18 -22.97 4.01 -9.13
C SER A 18 -22.46 5.43 -9.41
N GLY A 19 -21.26 5.54 -9.99
CA GLY A 19 -20.62 6.79 -10.38
C GLY A 19 -19.45 7.16 -9.48
N LEU A 20 -18.22 6.99 -9.98
CA LEU A 20 -17.02 7.60 -9.42
C LEU A 20 -16.76 8.92 -10.17
N PRO A 21 -16.73 10.09 -9.50
CA PRO A 21 -16.37 11.34 -10.16
C PRO A 21 -14.94 11.30 -10.68
N ASP A 22 -14.62 12.20 -11.63
CA ASP A 22 -13.26 12.36 -12.12
C ASP A 22 -12.32 12.70 -10.94
N CYS A 23 -11.30 11.87 -10.76
CA CYS A 23 -10.38 11.97 -9.63
C CYS A 23 -9.03 11.31 -9.93
N SER A 24 -8.04 11.63 -9.11
CA SER A 24 -6.72 11.02 -9.12
C SER A 24 -6.29 10.65 -7.70
N GLY A 25 -5.56 9.55 -7.55
CA GLY A 25 -5.07 9.06 -6.26
C GLY A 25 -3.60 8.66 -6.35
N ILE A 26 -2.88 8.80 -5.24
CA ILE A 26 -1.50 8.34 -5.09
C ILE A 26 -1.34 7.59 -3.77
N ALA A 27 -0.53 6.54 -3.77
CA ALA A 27 -0.10 5.84 -2.57
C ALA A 27 1.38 6.11 -2.33
N ILE A 28 1.73 6.45 -1.09
CA ILE A 28 3.10 6.76 -0.68
C ILE A 28 3.47 5.86 0.49
N GLY A 29 4.63 5.20 0.41
CA GLY A 29 5.15 4.37 1.49
C GLY A 29 5.78 5.22 2.59
N LEU A 30 5.03 5.51 3.65
CA LEU A 30 5.48 6.35 4.77
C LEU A 30 6.76 5.80 5.41
N ASP A 31 6.83 4.49 5.67
CA ASP A 31 8.00 3.88 6.31
C ASP A 31 9.28 4.10 5.47
N ARG A 32 9.15 4.03 4.14
CA ARG A 32 10.29 4.31 3.25
C ARG A 32 10.68 5.78 3.23
N ILE A 33 9.73 6.70 3.43
CA ILE A 33 10.06 8.12 3.64
C ILE A 33 10.83 8.28 4.95
N LEU A 34 10.40 7.62 6.03
CA LEU A 34 11.10 7.66 7.32
C LEU A 34 12.51 7.07 7.22
N MET A 35 12.70 6.01 6.43
CA MET A 35 14.03 5.44 6.14
C MET A 35 14.97 6.47 5.51
N ILE A 36 14.48 7.23 4.53
CA ILE A 36 15.26 8.30 3.88
C ILE A 36 15.58 9.43 4.88
N ILE A 37 14.58 9.90 5.63
CA ILE A 37 14.75 10.98 6.62
C ILE A 37 15.72 10.57 7.73
N SER A 38 15.71 9.30 8.12
CA SER A 38 16.54 8.76 9.20
C SER A 38 17.84 8.14 8.71
N GLU A 39 18.18 8.28 7.43
CA GLU A 39 19.40 7.76 6.80
C GLU A 39 19.65 6.26 7.06
N THR A 40 18.59 5.43 7.02
CA THR A 40 18.68 3.98 7.19
C THR A 40 18.21 3.21 5.95
N ASP A 41 18.89 2.11 5.65
CA ASP A 41 18.53 1.18 4.58
C ASP A 41 17.65 0.01 5.06
N LYS A 42 17.27 -0.02 6.35
CA LYS A 42 16.47 -1.11 6.94
C LYS A 42 15.12 -0.62 7.43
N ILE A 43 14.04 -1.22 6.92
CA ILE A 43 12.68 -0.89 7.33
C ILE A 43 12.42 -1.20 8.83
N ASP A 44 13.09 -2.20 9.38
CA ASP A 44 12.99 -2.56 10.79
C ASP A 44 13.43 -1.43 11.74
N ASP A 45 14.28 -0.51 11.27
CA ASP A 45 14.80 0.60 12.09
C ASP A 45 13.76 1.73 12.25
N VAL A 46 12.71 1.75 11.43
CA VAL A 46 11.62 2.77 11.47
C VAL A 46 10.28 2.22 11.96
N LEU A 47 10.19 0.91 12.19
CA LEU A 47 9.00 0.25 12.74
C LEU A 47 9.13 0.12 14.26
N ALA A 48 8.07 0.45 15.00
CA ALA A 48 8.04 0.25 16.45
C ALA A 48 8.19 -1.23 16.85
N PHE A 49 7.56 -2.12 16.09
CA PHE A 49 7.60 -3.58 16.28
C PHE A 49 7.77 -4.26 14.92
N PRO A 50 9.01 -4.52 14.47
CA PRO A 50 9.26 -5.27 13.24
C PRO A 50 8.69 -6.69 13.35
N ILE A 51 8.34 -7.34 12.22
CA ILE A 51 7.67 -8.65 12.18
C ILE A 51 8.35 -9.72 13.06
N LYS A 52 9.68 -9.71 13.12
CA LYS A 52 10.49 -10.62 13.94
C LYS A 52 10.19 -10.53 15.45
N ASN A 53 9.66 -9.41 15.92
CA ASN A 53 9.38 -9.09 17.32
C ASN A 53 7.95 -8.55 17.51
N ALA A 54 7.05 -8.77 16.55
CA ALA A 54 5.66 -8.29 16.58
C ALA A 54 4.75 -9.17 17.44
#